data_AF-A0A1C3XQX4-F1
#
_entry.id   AF-A0A1C3XQX4-F1
#
_cell.length_a   1.000
_cell.length_b   1.000
_cell.length_c   1.000
_cell.angle_alpha   90.00
_cell.angle_beta   90.00
_cell.angle_gamma   90.00
#
_symmetry.space_group_name_H-M   'P 1'
#
loop_
_entity.id
_entity.type
_entity.pdbx_description
1 polymer ?
#
loop_
_entity_poly.entity_id
_entity_poly.type
_entity_poly.pdbx_seq_one_letter_code
_entity_poly.pdbx_strand_id
1 'polypeptide(L)' 'MDAIYVGIDVSKDRLDVHMRPSGEAFAVGRDGKGLEDLVARLVACPPTLIGVEATG' A
#
# COMPACT_ATOMS: atom_id res chain seq x y z
N MET A 1 -16.06 13.44 -2.60
CA MET A 1 -15.26 12.37 -1.98
C MET A 1 -13.91 12.46 -2.66
N ASP A 2 -12.87 12.83 -1.92
CA ASP A 2 -11.54 12.96 -2.52
C ASP A 2 -11.04 11.59 -2.96
N ALA A 3 -10.50 11.50 -4.17
CA ALA A 3 -9.97 10.25 -4.71
C ALA A 3 -8.74 9.82 -3.91
N ILE A 4 -8.76 8.57 -3.44
CA ILE A 4 -7.64 7.98 -2.69
C ILE A 4 -6.70 7.30 -3.70
N TYR A 5 -5.42 7.64 -3.62
CA TYR A 5 -4.38 7.03 -4.44
C TYR A 5 -3.36 6.35 -3.54
N VAL A 6 -2.96 5.14 -3.91
CA VAL A 6 -1.98 4.34 -3.17
C VAL A 6 -0.80 4.07 -4.08
N GLY A 7 0.41 4.41 -3.61
CA GLY A 7 1.66 3.95 -4.20
C GLY A 7 2.24 2.82 -3.34
N ILE A 8 2.74 1.77 -3.99
CA ILE A 8 3.41 0.65 -3.34
C ILE A 8 4.78 0.46 -3.98
N ASP A 9 5.84 0.62 -3.20
CA ASP A 9 7.21 0.31 -3.59
C ASP A 9 7.60 -1.06 -3.02
N VAL A 10 8.04 -1.97 -3.89
CA VAL A 10 8.35 -3.37 -3.53
C VAL A 10 9.85 -3.51 -3.37
N SER A 11 10.27 -3.95 -2.17
CA SER A 11 11.63 -4.36 -1.88
C SER A 11 11.70 -5.85 -1.52
N LYS A 12 12.91 -6.39 -1.35
CA LYS A 12 13.12 -7.81 -1.04
C LYS A 12 12.31 -8.33 0.16
N ASP A 13 12.25 -7.55 1.25
CA ASP A 13 11.70 -8.01 2.54
C ASP A 13 10.48 -7.20 2.99
N ARG A 14 10.14 -6.09 2.33
CA ARG A 14 9.01 -5.22 2.71
C ARG A 14 8.34 -4.52 1.52
N LEU A 15 7.11 -4.06 1.74
CA LEU A 15 6.35 -3.21 0.84
C LEU A 15 6.15 -1.85 1.52
N ASP A 16 6.63 -0.79 0.89
CA ASP A 16 6.43 0.58 1.34
C ASP A 16 5.17 1.15 0.69
N VAL A 17 4.24 1.65 1.50
CA VAL A 17 2.92 2.10 1.05
C VAL A 17 2.75 3.57 1.39
N HIS A 18 2.31 4.35 0.41
CA HIS A 18 2.01 5.77 0.58
C HIS A 18 0.61 6.09 0.07
N MET A 19 -0.18 6.80 0.89
CA MET A 19 -1.58 7.13 0.60
C MET A 19 -1.76 8.64 0.44
N ARG A 20 -2.48 9.03 -0.62
CA ARG A 20 -2.91 10.42 -0.87
C ARG A 20 -4.43 10.50 -0.88
N PRO A 21 -5.04 11.60 -0.39
CA PRO A 21 -4.38 12.82 0.10
C PRO A 21 -3.96 12.80 1.58
N SER A 22 -4.25 11.73 2.33
CA SER A 22 -4.00 11.66 3.78
C SER A 22 -2.53 11.84 4.19
N GLY A 23 -1.59 11.53 3.30
CA GLY A 23 -0.16 11.51 3.60
C GLY A 23 0.26 10.35 4.49
N GLU A 24 -0.64 9.38 4.73
CA GLU A 24 -0.33 8.19 5.50
C GLU A 24 0.72 7.36 4.77
N ALA A 25 1.75 6.95 5.50
CA ALA A 25 2.79 6.06 5.00
C ALA A 25 3.07 4.95 6.01
N PHE A 26 3.21 3.74 5.53
CA PHE A 26 3.54 2.57 6.35
C PHE A 26 4.27 1.53 5.53
N ALA A 27 4.90 0.58 6.20
CA ALA A 27 5.51 -0.58 5.58
C ALA A 27 4.91 -1.87 6.14
N VAL A 28 4.77 -2.89 5.29
CA VAL A 28 4.41 -4.26 5.68
C VAL A 28 5.50 -5.23 5.22
N GLY A 29 5.62 -6.39 5.88
CA GLY A 29 6.51 -7.44 5.41
C GLY A 29 6.10 -7.97 4.04
N ARG A 30 7.06 -8.37 3.21
CA ARG A 30 6.77 -9.06 1.93
C ARG A 30 6.57 -10.56 2.18
N ASP A 31 5.60 -10.87 3.02
CA ASP A 31 5.19 -12.23 3.38
C ASP A 31 3.66 -12.34 3.40
N GLY A 32 3.14 -13.55 3.63
CA GLY A 32 1.69 -13.78 3.62
C GLY A 32 0.93 -12.90 4.62
N LYS A 33 1.49 -12.71 5.82
CA LYS A 33 0.85 -11.92 6.87
C LYS A 33 0.83 -10.43 6.51
N GLY A 34 1.95 -9.90 6.01
CA GLY A 34 2.03 -8.50 5.57
C GLY A 34 1.10 -8.20 4.40
N LEU A 35 0.89 -9.16 3.48
CA LEU A 35 -0.08 -9.03 2.40
C LEU A 35 -1.53 -9.04 2.91
N GLU A 36 -1.87 -9.91 3.87
CA GLU A 36 -3.19 -9.92 4.50
C GLU A 36 -3.49 -8.60 5.21
N ASP A 37 -2.52 -8.08 5.98
CA ASP A 37 -2.63 -6.79 6.68
C ASP A 37 -2.81 -5.62 5.70
N LEU A 38 -2.07 -5.63 4.58
CA LEU A 38 -2.20 -4.64 3.52
C LEU A 38 -3.60 -4.70 2.87
N VAL A 39 -4.07 -5.89 2.51
CA VAL A 39 -5.40 -6.07 1.89
C VAL A 39 -6.50 -5.58 2.83
N ALA A 40 -6.43 -5.92 4.12
CA ALA A 40 -7.43 -5.47 5.10
C ALA A 40 -7.52 -3.94 5.17
N ARG A 41 -6.38 -3.24 5.11
CA ARG A 41 -6.34 -1.76 5.09
C ARG A 41 -6.93 -1.17 3.81
N LEU A 42 -6.59 -1.75 2.66
CA LEU A 42 -7.10 -1.28 1.35
C LEU A 42 -8.61 -1.54 1.19
N VAL A 43 -9.15 -2.60 1.78
CA VAL A 43 -10.60 -2.86 1.80
C VAL A 43 -11.34 -1.87 2.70
N ALA A 44 -10.77 -1.51 3.85
CA ALA A 44 -11.36 -0.52 4.76
C ALA A 44 -11.34 0.91 4.18
N CYS A 45 -10.40 1.19 3.27
CA CYS A 45 -10.22 2.49 2.63
C CYS A 45 -10.03 2.29 1.11
N PRO A 46 -11.12 2.03 0.36
CA PRO A 46 -11.04 1.61 -1.04
C PRO A 46 -10.40 2.69 -1.91
N PRO A 47 -9.19 2.44 -2.46
CA PRO A 47 -8.51 3.42 -3.30
C PRO A 47 -9.13 3.48 -4.71
N THR A 48 -9.03 4.64 -5.33
CA THR A 48 -9.38 4.84 -6.74
C THR A 48 -8.37 4.17 -7.67
N LEU A 49 -7.09 4.20 -7.29
CA LEU A 49 -6.01 3.58 -8.06
C LEU A 49 -4.85 3.17 -7.13
N ILE A 50 -4.24 2.03 -7.45
CA ILE A 50 -3.06 1.51 -6.80
C ILE A 50 -1.95 1.42 -7.86
N GLY A 51 -0.84 2.13 -7.64
CA GLY A 51 0.40 1.98 -8.41
C GLY A 51 1.37 1.07 -7.68
N VAL A 52 2.01 0.15 -8.39
CA VAL A 52 3.01 -0.77 -7.84
C VAL A 52 4.31 -0.64 -8.62
N GLU A 53 5.41 -0.35 -7.93
CA GLU A 53 6.76 -0.31 -8.48
C GLU A 53 7.58 -1.47 -7.88
N ALA A 54 8.21 -2.29 -8.73
CA ALA A 54 8.94 -3.49 -8.31
C ALA A 54 10.36 -3.53 -8.88
N THR A 55 11.10 -2.44 -8.68
CA THR A 55 12.49 -2.27 -9.15
C THR A 55 13.53 -2.63 -8.09
N GLY A 56 13.13 -2.85 -6.83
CA GLY A 56 13.99 -3.15 -5.68
C GLY A 56 14.27 -4.63 -5.37
#